data_AF-A0A920HUX7-F1
#
_entry.id   AF-A0A920HUX7-F1
#
_cell.length_a   1.000
_cell.length_b   1.000
_cell.length_c   1.000
_cell.angle_alpha   90.00
_cell.angle_beta   90.00
_cell.angle_gamma   90.00
#
_symmetry.space_group_name_H-M   'P 1'
#
loop_
_entity.id
_entity.type
_entity.pdbx_description
1 polymer ?
#
loop_
_entity_poly.entity_id
_entity_poly.type
_entity_poly.pdbx_seq_one_letter_code
_entity_poly.pdbx_strand_id
1 'polypeptide(L)'
;MKQKYFYSYFLSTNILFCQNNFYHTDTVQEIRINFYDTNWDNILDSLYVLGDKQRILAHLEINGFSYDSVGVRYKGFSSVSVNRTKILSILNWIT
;
A
#
# COMPACT_ATOMS: atom_id res chain seq x y z
N MET A 1 5.60 44.31 47.40
CA MET A 1 4.52 43.41 46.95
C MET A 1 5.03 42.64 45.74
N LYS A 2 5.22 41.31 45.83
CA LYS A 2 5.77 40.49 44.73
C LYS A 2 4.66 39.66 44.11
N GLN A 3 4.26 40.01 42.88
CA GLN A 3 3.24 39.28 42.10
C GLN A 3 3.84 37.95 41.63
N LYS A 4 3.21 36.82 41.98
CA LYS A 4 3.60 35.48 41.48
C LYS A 4 2.79 35.16 40.23
N TYR A 5 3.44 35.04 39.08
CA TYR A 5 2.81 34.62 37.83
C TYR A 5 2.81 33.09 37.73
N PHE A 6 1.64 32.50 37.54
CA PHE A 6 1.45 31.07 37.38
C PHE A 6 1.31 30.77 35.87
N TYR A 7 2.35 30.17 35.28
CA TYR A 7 2.29 29.69 33.89
C TYR A 7 1.63 28.32 33.85
N SER A 8 0.51 28.19 33.14
CA SER A 8 -0.14 26.90 32.87
C SER A 8 0.24 26.42 31.46
N TYR A 9 0.75 25.19 31.37
CA TYR A 9 1.09 24.53 30.11
C TYR A 9 -0.08 23.61 29.72
N PHE A 10 -0.76 23.92 28.61
CA PHE A 10 -1.85 23.10 28.09
C PHE A 10 -1.27 21.94 27.26
N LEU A 11 -1.32 20.70 27.79
CA LEU A 11 -1.00 19.51 27.00
C LEU A 11 -2.20 19.14 26.13
N SER A 12 -2.09 19.35 24.82
CA SER A 12 -3.03 18.78 23.84
C SER A 12 -2.70 17.31 23.59
N THR A 13 -3.63 16.41 23.91
CA THR A 13 -3.54 15.00 23.50
C THR A 13 -3.96 14.88 22.04
N ASN A 14 -3.03 14.48 21.16
CA ASN A 14 -3.38 14.13 19.79
C ASN A 14 -4.07 12.77 19.80
N ILE A 15 -5.35 12.73 19.40
CA ILE A 15 -6.07 11.47 19.19
C ILE A 15 -5.50 10.83 17.92
N LEU A 16 -4.89 9.66 18.07
CA LEU A 16 -4.42 8.85 16.95
C LEU A 16 -5.61 8.06 16.37
N PHE A 17 -6.00 8.35 15.14
CA PHE A 17 -7.01 7.58 14.42
C PHE A 17 -6.35 6.40 13.70
N CYS A 18 -6.80 5.18 14.00
CA CYS A 18 -6.47 3.99 13.22
C CYS A 18 -7.47 3.84 12.05
N GLN A 19 -7.11 3.04 11.04
CA GLN A 19 -8.02 2.70 9.95
C GLN A 19 -9.12 1.77 10.48
N ASN A 20 -10.29 2.33 10.79
CA ASN A 20 -11.41 1.54 11.33
C ASN A 20 -12.04 0.63 10.27
N ASN A 21 -12.23 1.14 9.05
CA ASN A 21 -13.09 0.47 8.09
C ASN A 21 -12.38 -0.53 7.16
N PHE A 22 -11.08 -0.33 6.90
CA PHE A 22 -10.38 -1.14 5.89
C PHE A 22 -10.14 -2.59 6.33
N TYR A 23 -10.05 -2.82 7.64
CA TYR A 23 -9.68 -4.10 8.24
C TYR A 23 -10.87 -4.84 8.88
N HIS A 24 -12.11 -4.44 8.60
CA HIS A 24 -13.28 -5.18 9.09
C HIS A 24 -13.37 -6.55 8.41
N THR A 25 -13.55 -7.60 9.22
CA THR A 25 -13.68 -8.99 8.77
C THR A 25 -14.97 -9.25 8.00
N ASP A 26 -15.97 -8.39 8.18
CA ASP A 26 -17.32 -8.57 7.65
C ASP A 26 -17.49 -7.90 6.27
N THR A 27 -16.42 -7.29 5.76
CA THR A 27 -16.40 -6.58 4.48
C THR A 27 -15.34 -7.16 3.55
N VAL A 28 -15.72 -7.41 2.30
CA VAL A 28 -14.76 -7.79 1.25
C VAL A 28 -14.27 -6.52 0.56
N GLN A 29 -12.95 -6.34 0.56
CA GLN A 29 -12.30 -5.22 -0.13
C GLN A 29 -12.04 -5.58 -1.58
N GLU A 30 -12.48 -4.71 -2.49
CA GLU A 30 -12.19 -4.86 -3.91
C GLU A 30 -10.96 -4.02 -4.28
N ILE A 31 -9.96 -4.67 -4.87
CA ILE A 31 -8.74 -4.04 -5.34
C ILE A 31 -8.55 -4.38 -6.81
N ARG A 32 -8.57 -3.36 -7.69
CA ARG A 32 -8.32 -3.51 -9.13
C ARG A 32 -7.02 -2.84 -9.49
N ILE A 33 -6.18 -3.53 -10.25
CA ILE A 33 -4.90 -3.01 -10.75
C ILE A 33 -4.94 -3.02 -12.28
N ASN A 34 -4.73 -1.85 -12.87
CA ASN A 34 -4.68 -1.66 -14.30
C ASN A 34 -3.28 -1.19 -14.68
N PHE A 35 -2.56 -2.01 -15.45
CA PHE A 35 -1.23 -1.65 -15.93
C PHE A 35 -1.32 -0.78 -17.19
N TYR A 36 -0.40 0.18 -17.31
CA TYR A 36 -0.30 1.00 -18.52
C TYR A 36 0.28 0.22 -19.71
N ASP A 37 1.21 -0.70 -19.43
CA ASP A 37 1.87 -1.53 -20.43
C ASP A 37 1.11 -2.84 -20.66
N THR A 38 0.92 -3.23 -21.92
CA THR A 38 0.25 -4.51 -22.25
C THR A 38 1.12 -5.73 -21.95
N ASN A 39 2.45 -5.58 -21.95
CA ASN A 39 3.42 -6.63 -21.65
C ASN A 39 3.89 -6.60 -20.18
N TRP A 40 3.07 -6.04 -19.28
CA TRP A 40 3.38 -5.89 -17.85
C TRP A 40 3.85 -7.19 -17.18
N ASP A 41 3.28 -8.34 -17.53
CA ASP A 41 3.64 -9.64 -16.93
C ASP A 41 5.09 -10.03 -17.24
N ASN A 42 5.51 -9.87 -18.50
CA ASN A 42 6.89 -10.12 -18.92
C ASN A 42 7.89 -9.15 -18.25
N ILE A 43 7.50 -7.89 -18.10
CA ILE A 43 8.34 -6.89 -17.42
C ILE A 43 8.52 -7.27 -15.95
N LEU A 44 7.43 -7.59 -15.26
CA LEU A 44 7.49 -8.00 -13.85
C LEU A 44 8.30 -9.29 -13.65
N ASP A 45 8.17 -10.27 -14.54
CA ASP A 45 8.94 -11.51 -14.51
C ASP A 45 10.43 -11.24 -14.73
N SER A 46 10.78 -10.39 -15.68
CA SER A 46 12.17 -9.97 -15.91
C SER A 46 12.77 -9.28 -14.69
N LEU A 47 12.06 -8.30 -14.11
CA LEU A 47 12.49 -7.59 -12.91
C LEU A 47 12.70 -8.54 -11.72
N TYR A 48 11.80 -9.53 -11.58
CA TYR A 48 11.92 -10.54 -10.54
C TYR A 48 13.14 -11.45 -10.72
N VAL A 49 13.39 -11.94 -11.94
CA VAL A 49 14.53 -12.82 -12.25
C VAL A 49 15.86 -12.09 -12.09
N LEU A 50 15.92 -10.83 -12.49
CA LEU A 50 17.09 -9.97 -12.29
C LEU A 50 17.35 -9.66 -10.81
N GLY A 51 16.40 -9.99 -9.92
CA GLY A 51 16.46 -9.65 -8.50
C GLY A 51 16.34 -8.15 -8.25
N ASP A 52 15.93 -7.39 -9.26
CA ASP A 52 15.86 -5.95 -9.18
C ASP A 52 14.56 -5.56 -8.46
N LYS A 53 14.67 -4.77 -7.40
CA LYS A 53 13.52 -4.36 -6.57
C LYS A 53 12.73 -3.20 -7.20
N GLN A 54 12.87 -3.05 -8.51
CA GLN A 54 12.15 -2.07 -9.31
C GLN A 54 10.66 -2.33 -9.29
N ARG A 55 9.90 -1.27 -9.53
CA ARG A 55 8.45 -1.27 -9.60
C ARG A 55 8.05 -0.68 -10.93
N ILE A 56 7.05 -1.27 -11.56
CA ILE A 56 6.37 -0.64 -12.70
C ILE A 56 5.21 0.20 -12.20
N LEU A 57 4.85 1.22 -12.94
CA LEU A 57 3.70 2.06 -12.61
C LEU A 57 2.41 1.37 -13.04
N ALA A 58 1.37 1.52 -12.23
CA ALA A 58 0.02 1.09 -12.55
C ALA A 58 -1.00 2.06 -11.97
N HIS A 59 -2.22 1.95 -12.46
CA HIS A 59 -3.39 2.56 -11.88
C HIS A 59 -4.05 1.57 -10.91
N LEU A 60 -4.46 2.02 -9.73
CA LEU A 60 -5.02 1.19 -8.67
C LEU A 60 -6.37 1.75 -8.21
N GLU A 61 -7.38 0.90 -8.15
CA GLU A 61 -8.69 1.25 -7.60
C GLU A 61 -8.96 0.39 -6.37
N ILE A 62 -9.22 1.01 -5.21
CA ILE A 62 -9.58 0.33 -3.97
C ILE A 62 -10.98 0.78 -3.56
N ASN A 63 -11.95 -0.12 -3.55
CA ASN A 63 -13.33 0.16 -3.17
C ASN A 63 -13.93 1.42 -3.87
N GLY A 64 -13.61 1.63 -5.15
CA GLY A 64 -14.04 2.79 -5.93
C GLY A 64 -13.16 4.04 -5.82
N PHE A 65 -12.14 4.04 -4.94
CA PHE A 65 -11.16 5.13 -4.85
C PHE A 65 -9.99 4.86 -5.79
N SER A 66 -9.75 5.77 -6.73
CA SER A 66 -8.67 5.67 -7.71
C SER A 66 -7.37 6.30 -7.21
N TYR A 67 -6.27 5.59 -7.42
CA TYR A 67 -4.90 5.99 -7.14
C TYR A 67 -4.09 5.84 -8.42
N ASP A 68 -3.55 6.95 -8.90
CA ASP A 68 -2.72 6.95 -10.10
C ASP A 68 -1.24 6.78 -9.76
N SER A 69 -0.47 6.24 -10.71
CA SER A 69 0.98 6.15 -10.60
C SER A 69 1.49 5.37 -9.38
N VAL A 70 0.84 4.24 -9.05
CA VAL A 70 1.29 3.37 -7.98
C VAL A 70 2.37 2.40 -8.45
N GLY A 71 3.37 2.13 -7.61
CA GLY A 71 4.46 1.22 -7.92
C GLY A 71 4.11 -0.24 -7.59
N VAL A 72 4.01 -1.09 -8.61
CA VAL A 72 3.70 -2.53 -8.49
C VAL A 72 4.95 -3.38 -8.73
N ARG A 73 5.13 -4.41 -7.90
CA ARG A 73 6.17 -5.43 -8.04
C ARG A 73 5.73 -6.76 -7.45
N TYR A 74 6.36 -7.85 -7.89
CA TYR A 74 6.20 -9.13 -7.19
C TYR A 74 6.91 -9.15 -5.83
N LYS A 75 6.29 -9.87 -4.89
CA LYS A 75 6.85 -10.18 -3.57
C LYS A 75 7.48 -11.57 -3.62
N GLY A 76 8.73 -11.68 -3.17
CA GLY A 76 9.46 -12.95 -3.18
C GLY A 76 8.88 -14.03 -2.26
N PHE A 77 9.34 -15.26 -2.52
CA PHE A 77 9.16 -16.52 -1.76
C PHE A 77 7.79 -17.22 -1.78
N SER A 78 6.71 -16.63 -2.29
CA SER A 78 5.43 -17.38 -2.46
C SER A 78 4.49 -16.87 -3.56
N SER A 79 4.78 -15.76 -4.23
CA SER A 79 3.88 -15.14 -5.23
C SER A 79 4.32 -15.31 -6.69
N VAL A 80 5.45 -15.97 -6.94
CA VAL A 80 5.98 -16.14 -8.31
C VAL A 80 6.13 -17.62 -8.63
N SER A 81 5.42 -18.01 -9.69
CA SER A 81 5.65 -19.24 -10.42
C SER A 81 5.58 -18.89 -11.89
N VAL A 82 6.71 -19.01 -12.60
CA VAL A 82 6.79 -18.85 -14.06
C VAL A 82 5.96 -19.89 -14.83
N ASN A 83 5.41 -20.91 -14.14
CA ASN A 83 4.70 -22.02 -14.76
C ASN A 83 3.39 -22.43 -14.03
N ARG A 84 2.77 -21.55 -13.22
CA ARG A 84 1.53 -21.86 -12.48
C ARG A 84 0.78 -20.58 -12.10
N THR A 85 -0.54 -20.69 -11.87
CA THR A 85 -1.46 -19.60 -11.49
C THR A 85 -0.91 -18.76 -10.33
N LYS A 86 -0.51 -17.51 -10.62
CA LYS A 86 0.11 -16.57 -9.67
C LYS A 86 -0.94 -15.97 -8.72
N ILE A 87 -0.66 -15.95 -7.42
CA ILE A 87 -1.46 -15.23 -6.40
C ILE A 87 -0.73 -13.93 -6.06
N LEU A 88 -1.32 -12.80 -6.46
CA LEU A 88 -0.79 -11.47 -6.18
C LEU A 88 -1.03 -11.14 -4.69
N SER A 89 0.02 -11.21 -3.88
CA SER A 89 -0.01 -10.76 -2.48
C SER A 89 0.22 -9.24 -2.45
N ILE A 90 -0.85 -8.46 -2.38
CA ILE A 90 -0.79 -7.03 -2.05
C ILE A 90 -0.77 -6.94 -0.51
N LEU A 91 0.41 -7.05 0.09
CA LEU A 91 0.59 -6.67 1.49
C LEU A 91 1.83 -5.78 1.62
N ASN A 92 1.62 -4.62 2.25
CA ASN A 92 2.58 -3.64 2.80
C ASN A 92 3.00 -2.45 1.93
N TRP A 93 2.05 -1.60 1.50
CA TRP A 93 2.34 -0.22 1.07
C TRP A 93 1.33 0.85 1.58
N ILE A 94 0.60 0.61 2.67
CA ILE A 94 -0.22 1.67 3.33
C ILE A 94 0.40 2.08 4.68
N THR A 95 1.68 2.40 4.68
CA THR A 95 2.28 3.21 5.75
C THR A 95 2.98 4.39 5.14
#